data_AF-A0A380TL49-F1
#
_entry.id   AF-A0A380TL49-F1
#
_cell.length_a   1.000
_cell.length_b   1.000
_cell.length_c   1.000
_cell.angle_alpha   90.00
_cell.angle_beta   90.00
_cell.angle_gamma   90.00
#
_symmetry.space_group_name_H-M   'P 1'
#
loop_
_entity.id
_entity.type
_entity.pdbx_description
1 polymer ?
#
loop_
_entity_poly.entity_id
_entity_poly.type
_entity_poly.pdbx_seq_one_letter_code
_entity_poly.pdbx_strand_id
1 'polypeptide(L)'
;MGTEIAAGATGEKSSLRELIDQHSAAVQGGKEAKASRQAIINYEPKGDGEAYLKLTYLAGYLIATKSSLSIQELKSISENSGARRRP
;
A
#
# COMPACT_ATOMS: atom_id res chain seq x y z
N MET A 1 9.28 -3.48 -33.19
CA MET A 1 10.09 -4.57 -32.62
C MET A 1 11.30 -3.93 -31.98
N GLY A 2 11.62 -4.07 -30.70
CA GLY A 2 10.85 -4.39 -29.51
C GLY A 2 11.49 -3.54 -28.41
N THR A 3 10.69 -2.80 -27.65
CA THR A 3 11.20 -2.08 -26.48
C THR A 3 11.43 -3.10 -25.39
N GLU A 4 12.71 -3.38 -25.14
CA GLU A 4 13.19 -4.19 -24.04
C GLU A 4 12.74 -3.52 -22.74
N ILE A 5 11.65 -4.04 -22.18
CA ILE A 5 11.27 -3.81 -20.78
C ILE A 5 12.37 -4.47 -19.96
N ALA A 6 13.38 -3.67 -19.61
CA ALA A 6 14.34 -4.03 -18.59
C ALA A 6 13.55 -4.26 -17.30
N ALA A 7 13.23 -5.53 -17.05
CA ALA A 7 12.80 -6.01 -15.76
C ALA A 7 13.96 -5.74 -14.79
N GLY A 8 13.90 -4.60 -14.11
CA GLY A 8 14.73 -4.27 -12.97
C GLY A 8 14.42 -5.25 -11.85
N ALA A 9 15.07 -6.42 -11.92
CA ALA A 9 15.16 -7.38 -10.84
C ALA A 9 16.15 -6.87 -9.79
N THR A 10 15.77 -5.82 -9.08
CA THR A 10 16.28 -5.56 -7.74
C THR A 10 15.23 -6.10 -6.78
N GLY A 11 15.59 -7.09 -5.96
CA GLY A 11 14.75 -7.60 -4.86
C GLY A 11 14.52 -6.59 -3.74
N GLU A 12 14.47 -5.30 -4.08
CA GLU A 12 14.13 -4.20 -3.20
C GLU A 12 12.60 -4.15 -3.15
N LYS A 13 12.05 -4.40 -1.95
CA LYS A 13 10.61 -4.24 -1.73
C LYS A 13 10.25 -2.81 -2.11
N SER A 14 9.34 -2.63 -3.07
CA SER A 14 8.87 -1.31 -3.53
C SER A 14 8.56 -0.41 -2.32
N SER A 15 8.97 0.85 -2.41
CA SER A 15 8.69 1.81 -1.34
C SER A 15 7.18 2.04 -1.20
N LEU A 16 6.75 2.46 -0.02
CA LEU A 16 5.34 2.80 0.22
C LEU A 16 4.80 3.84 -0.77
N ARG A 17 5.63 4.81 -1.16
CA ARG A 17 5.26 5.85 -2.12
C ARG A 17 4.98 5.26 -3.50
N GLU A 18 5.86 4.39 -3.99
CA GLU A 18 5.65 3.73 -5.27
C GLU A 18 4.38 2.87 -5.27
N LEU A 19 4.10 2.15 -4.18
CA LEU A 19 2.86 1.37 -4.05
C LEU A 19 1.62 2.27 -4.08
N ILE A 20 1.68 3.44 -3.44
CA ILE A 20 0.62 4.45 -3.46
C ILE A 20 0.41 5.03 -4.86
N ASP A 21 1.50 5.35 -5.56
CA ASP A 21 1.44 5.93 -6.91
C ASP A 21 0.86 4.90 -7.91
N GLN A 22 1.32 3.65 -7.83
CA GLN A 22 0.77 2.53 -8.61
C GLN A 22 -0.72 2.33 -8.34
N HIS A 23 -1.12 2.30 -7.06
CA HIS A 23 -2.53 2.13 -6.71
C HIS A 23 -3.38 3.29 -7.23
N SER A 24 -2.91 4.53 -7.06
CA SER A 24 -3.62 5.74 -7.49
C SER A 24 -3.80 5.80 -9.01
N ALA A 25 -2.79 5.41 -9.77
CA ALA A 25 -2.89 5.27 -11.23
C ALA A 25 -3.85 4.12 -11.63
N ALA A 26 -3.88 3.04 -10.85
CA ALA A 26 -4.70 1.87 -11.13
C ALA A 26 -6.15 1.96 -10.66
N VAL A 27 -6.58 3.01 -9.94
CA VAL A 27 -7.97 3.14 -9.40
C VAL A 27 -9.04 3.01 -10.49
N GLN A 28 -8.72 3.29 -11.76
CA GLN A 28 -9.62 3.08 -12.90
C GLN A 28 -9.59 1.64 -13.48
N GLY A 29 -8.57 0.83 -13.17
CA GLY A 29 -8.28 -0.48 -13.78
C GLY A 29 -8.82 -1.72 -13.06
N GLY A 30 -9.56 -1.56 -11.95
CA GLY A 30 -10.33 -2.62 -11.29
C GLY A 30 -9.52 -3.73 -10.59
N LYS A 31 -8.86 -4.63 -11.34
CA LYS A 31 -8.09 -5.77 -10.78
C LYS A 31 -6.72 -5.33 -10.24
N GLU A 32 -6.05 -4.45 -10.97
CA GLU A 32 -4.73 -3.91 -10.59
C GLU A 32 -4.82 -3.01 -9.35
N ALA A 33 -5.95 -2.31 -9.19
CA ALA A 33 -6.25 -1.55 -7.97
C ALA A 33 -6.31 -2.45 -6.73
N LYS A 34 -6.98 -3.61 -6.81
CA LYS A 34 -7.11 -4.52 -5.66
C LYS A 34 -5.77 -5.11 -5.22
N ALA A 35 -4.94 -5.54 -6.17
CA ALA A 35 -3.61 -6.08 -5.86
C ALA A 35 -2.70 -5.01 -5.24
N SER A 36 -2.69 -3.80 -5.82
CA SER A 36 -1.89 -2.68 -5.31
C SER A 36 -2.36 -2.23 -3.93
N ARG A 37 -3.67 -2.19 -3.68
CA ARG A 37 -4.23 -1.90 -2.36
C ARG A 37 -3.79 -2.93 -1.32
N GLN A 38 -3.79 -4.21 -1.67
CA GLN A 38 -3.35 -5.27 -0.76
C GLN A 38 -1.87 -5.14 -0.41
N ALA A 39 -1.04 -4.73 -1.38
CA ALA A 39 0.38 -4.46 -1.13
C ALA A 39 0.57 -3.30 -0.13
N ILE A 40 -0.20 -2.22 -0.25
CA ILE A 40 -0.17 -1.10 0.71
C ILE A 40 -0.60 -1.57 2.11
N ILE A 41 -1.67 -2.37 2.21
CA ILE A 41 -2.15 -2.91 3.49
C ILE A 41 -1.10 -3.80 4.16
N ASN A 42 -0.40 -4.61 3.39
CA ASN A 42 0.64 -5.51 3.89
C ASN A 42 2.03 -4.87 3.99
N TYR A 43 2.18 -3.59 3.63
CA TYR A 43 3.45 -2.87 3.74
C TYR A 43 3.82 -2.64 5.21
N GLU A 44 5.02 -3.06 5.61
CA GLU A 44 5.59 -2.83 6.93
C GLU A 44 6.35 -1.50 6.92
N PRO A 45 5.85 -0.45 7.61
CA PRO A 45 6.51 0.83 7.67
C PRO A 45 7.87 0.74 8.36
N LYS A 46 8.87 1.40 7.77
CA LYS A 46 10.23 1.47 8.33
C LYS A 46 10.34 2.46 9.51
N GLY A 47 9.29 3.26 9.75
CA GLY A 47 9.21 4.20 10.86
C GLY A 47 7.91 5.01 10.83
N ASP A 48 7.77 5.91 11.80
CA ASP A 48 6.52 6.66 12.04
C ASP A 48 6.07 7.48 10.83
N GLY A 49 7.01 8.03 10.05
CA GLY A 49 6.70 8.78 8.83
C GLY A 49 6.01 7.93 7.76
N GLU A 50 6.49 6.69 7.55
CA GLU A 50 5.84 5.75 6.62
C GLU A 50 4.53 5.20 7.20
N ALA A 51 4.46 5.00 8.52
CA ALA A 51 3.23 4.55 9.17
C ALA A 51 2.12 5.59 9.01
N TYR A 52 2.44 6.87 9.24
CA TYR A 52 1.51 7.97 9.04
C TYR A 52 1.11 8.12 7.57
N LEU A 53 2.06 8.04 6.63
CA LEU A 53 1.76 8.11 5.20
C LEU A 53 0.78 7.01 4.76
N LYS A 54 1.01 5.77 5.21
CA LYS A 54 0.14 4.63 4.92
C LYS A 54 -1.28 4.85 5.45
N LEU A 55 -1.42 5.29 6.70
CA LEU A 55 -2.72 5.51 7.33
C LEU A 55 -3.48 6.66 6.67
N THR A 56 -2.81 7.79 6.40
CA THR A 56 -3.41 8.95 5.73
C THR A 56 -3.90 8.58 4.34
N TYR A 57 -3.11 7.82 3.58
CA TYR A 57 -3.52 7.35 2.26
C TYR A 57 -4.77 6.45 2.33
N LEU A 58 -4.76 5.45 3.21
CA LEU A 58 -5.89 4.53 3.36
C LEU A 58 -7.16 5.27 3.81
N ALA A 59 -7.05 6.22 4.75
CA ALA A 59 -8.18 7.05 5.16
C ALA A 59 -8.75 7.86 3.98
N GLY A 60 -7.89 8.53 3.21
CA GLY A 60 -8.30 9.29 2.02
C GLY A 60 -8.98 8.42 0.97
N TYR A 61 -8.42 7.23 0.70
CA TYR A 61 -9.02 6.26 -0.22
C TYR A 61 -10.42 5.84 0.22
N LEU A 62 -10.59 5.43 1.49
CA LEU A 62 -11.88 4.98 2.01
C LEU A 62 -12.96 6.06 1.93
N ILE A 63 -12.60 7.32 2.22
CA ILE A 63 -13.50 8.46 2.10
C ILE A 63 -13.89 8.68 0.64
N ALA A 64 -12.90 8.72 -0.27
CA ALA A 64 -13.12 8.98 -1.69
C ALA A 64 -13.99 7.89 -2.35
N THR A 65 -13.81 6.62 -1.97
CA THR A 65 -14.56 5.49 -2.53
C THR A 65 -15.78 5.10 -1.71
N LYS A 66 -16.10 5.83 -0.63
CA LYS A 66 -17.17 5.50 0.33
C LYS A 66 -17.14 4.02 0.76
N SER A 67 -15.93 3.50 0.95
CA SER A 67 -15.69 2.09 1.24
C SER A 67 -15.26 1.90 2.69
N SER A 68 -15.24 0.65 3.14
CA SER A 68 -14.76 0.25 4.46
C SER A 68 -13.57 -0.71 4.38
N LEU A 69 -12.88 -0.87 5.49
CA LEU A 69 -11.90 -1.94 5.67
C LEU A 69 -12.60 -3.22 6.10
N SER A 70 -12.14 -4.36 5.59
CA SER A 70 -12.53 -5.65 6.16
C SER A 70 -11.82 -5.88 7.51
N ILE A 71 -12.34 -6.81 8.32
CA ILE A 71 -11.71 -7.20 9.59
C ILE A 71 -10.27 -7.70 9.38
N GLN A 72 -10.04 -8.43 8.29
CA GLN A 72 -8.71 -8.96 7.96
C GLN A 72 -7.74 -7.82 7.60
N GLU A 73 -8.20 -6.80 6.88
CA GLU A 73 -7.39 -5.64 6.52
C GLU A 73 -7.05 -4.79 7.75
N LEU A 74 -8.02 -4.57 8.63
CA LEU A 74 -7.82 -3.92 9.94
C LEU A 74 -6.77 -4.65 10.77
N LYS A 75 -6.83 -5.99 10.81
CA LYS A 75 -5.83 -6.81 11.51
C LYS A 75 -4.44 -6.63 10.89
N SER A 76 -4.31 -6.74 9.56
CA SER A 76 -3.03 -6.54 8.88
C SER A 76 -2.45 -5.14 9.11
N ILE A 77 -3.28 -4.11 9.09
CA ILE A 77 -2.84 -2.73 9.40
C ILE A 77 -2.35 -2.65 10.84
N SER A 78 -3.10 -3.19 11.80
CA SER A 78 -2.71 -3.20 13.22
C SER A 78 -1.36 -3.91 13.44
N GLU A 79 -1.17 -5.07 12.82
CA GLU A 79 0.06 -5.87 12.95
C GLU A 79 1.28 -5.16 12.36
N ASN A 80 1.11 -4.44 11.24
CA ASN A 80 2.20 -3.69 10.61
C ASN A 80 2.38 -2.27 11.11
N SER A 81 1.44 -1.70 11.87
CA SER A 81 1.48 -0.29 12.25
C SER A 81 2.48 0.05 13.36
N GLY A 82 3.40 -0.86 13.71
CA GLY A 82 4.46 -0.61 14.69
C GLY A 82 3.97 -0.40 16.13
N ALA A 83 2.65 -0.40 16.38
CA ALA A 83 2.06 -0.18 17.71
C ALA A 83 2.47 -1.23 18.77
N ARG A 84 3.18 -2.30 18.37
CA ARG A 84 3.77 -3.31 19.27
C ARG A 84 5.21 -3.03 19.72
N ARG A 85 5.82 -1.88 19.39
CA ARG A 85 7.11 -1.48 19.98
C ARG A 85 6.97 -0.24 20.86
N ARG A 86 6.46 -0.42 22.07
CA ARG A 86 6.98 0.31 23.23
C ARG A 86 7.34 -0.73 24.30
N PRO A 87 8.55 -0.64 24.89
CA PRO A 87 8.96 -1.50 25.99
C PRO A 87 8.10 -1.30 27.23
#